data_AF-A0A0Q5NPX0-F1
#
_entry.id   AF-A0A0Q5NPX0-F1
#
_cell.length_a   1.000
_cell.length_b   1.000
_cell.length_c   1.000
_cell.angle_alpha   90.00
_cell.angle_beta   90.00
_cell.angle_gamma   90.00
#
_symmetry.space_group_name_H-M   'P 1'
#
loop_
_entity.id
_entity.type
_entity.pdbx_description
1 polymer ?
#
loop_
_entity_poly.entity_id
_entity_poly.type
_entity_poly.pdbx_seq_one_letter_code
_entity_poly.pdbx_strand_id
1 'polypeptide(L)'
;MANQINPNLIKDKVLAKQVIESQNELEKIKIERGWLGDIWGNSEKIPNNLAALLIVILILTGLIYTCIVSGMPSEKISLQIKDLWSIISPLITLSIGYLFGDKSKKGIK
;
A
#
# COMPACT_ATOMS: atom_id res chain seq x y z
N MET A 1 -12.14 0.36 -18.32
CA MET A 1 -12.87 -0.69 -19.06
C MET A 1 -14.35 -0.43 -18.85
N ALA A 2 -15.09 -0.15 -19.91
CA ALA A 2 -16.52 0.13 -19.82
C ALA A 2 -17.27 -1.13 -19.36
N ASN A 3 -17.91 -1.08 -18.20
CA ASN A 3 -18.77 -2.15 -17.70
C ASN A 3 -19.95 -2.29 -18.66
N GLN A 4 -20.03 -3.43 -19.34
CA GLN A 4 -21.18 -3.82 -20.17
C GLN A 4 -22.36 -4.09 -19.24
N ILE A 5 -23.10 -3.04 -18.86
CA ILE A 5 -24.34 -3.18 -18.09
C ILE A 5 -25.31 -3.96 -18.97
N ASN A 6 -25.60 -5.20 -18.58
CA ASN A 6 -26.54 -6.07 -19.27
C ASN A 6 -27.89 -5.35 -19.38
N PRO A 7 -28.43 -5.11 -20.60
CA PRO A 7 -29.63 -4.29 -20.80
C PRO A 7 -30.89 -4.85 -20.14
N ASN A 8 -30.88 -6.13 -19.71
CA ASN A 8 -31.97 -6.72 -18.93
C ASN A 8 -31.97 -6.35 -17.44
N LEU A 9 -30.89 -5.76 -16.88
CA LEU A 9 -30.91 -5.25 -15.50
C LEU A 9 -31.84 -4.06 -15.30
N ILE A 10 -32.20 -3.35 -16.38
CA ILE A 10 -32.98 -2.11 -16.33
C ILE A 10 -34.47 -2.38 -16.06
N LYS A 11 -34.95 -3.61 -16.30
CA LYS A 11 -36.37 -3.96 -16.12
C LYS A 11 -36.79 -4.15 -14.67
N ASP A 12 -35.85 -4.47 -13.78
CA ASP A 12 -36.12 -4.75 -12.37
C ASP A 12 -35.57 -3.64 -11.49
N LYS A 13 -36.44 -2.69 -11.09
CA LYS A 13 -36.04 -1.48 -10.33
C LYS A 13 -35.29 -1.80 -9.04
N VAL A 14 -35.57 -2.96 -8.43
CA VAL A 14 -34.94 -3.41 -7.18
C VAL A 14 -33.49 -3.83 -7.44
N LEU A 15 -33.23 -4.63 -8.48
CA LEU A 15 -31.89 -5.06 -8.85
C LEU A 15 -31.04 -3.89 -9.38
N ALA A 16 -31.64 -2.99 -10.15
CA ALA A 16 -30.97 -1.77 -10.60
C ALA A 16 -30.49 -0.91 -9.41
N LYS A 17 -31.33 -0.73 -8.38
CA LYS A 17 -30.96 0.01 -7.17
C LYS A 17 -29.85 -0.68 -6.39
N GLN A 18 -29.94 -2.01 -6.25
CA GLN A 18 -28.93 -2.80 -5.53
C GLN A 18 -27.56 -2.75 -6.22
N VAL A 19 -27.51 -2.83 -7.55
CA VAL A 19 -26.24 -2.71 -8.29
C VAL A 19 -25.66 -1.31 -8.19
N ILE A 20 -26.48 -0.27 -8.25
CA ILE A 20 -26.01 1.11 -8.07
C ILE A 20 -25.49 1.32 -6.64
N GLU A 21 -26.19 0.83 -5.62
CA GLU A 21 -25.73 0.92 -4.21
C GLU A 21 -24.42 0.15 -4.00
N SER A 22 -24.31 -1.09 -4.47
CA SER A 22 -23.06 -1.86 -4.37
C SER A 22 -21.91 -1.19 -5.11
N GLN A 23 -22.15 -0.62 -6.30
CA GLN A 23 -21.12 0.12 -7.03
C GLN A 23 -20.67 1.37 -6.27
N ASN A 24 -21.61 2.10 -5.66
CA ASN A 24 -21.33 3.30 -4.88
C ASN A 24 -20.56 2.98 -3.59
N GLU A 25 -20.86 1.85 -2.94
CA GLU A 25 -20.09 1.33 -1.80
C GLU A 25 -18.67 0.94 -2.20
N LEU A 26 -18.49 0.24 -3.33
CA LEU A 26 -17.18 -0.09 -3.86
C LEU A 26 -16.36 1.15 -4.21
N GLU A 27 -17.02 2.19 -4.74
CA GLU A 27 -16.38 3.45 -5.10
C GLU A 27 -15.95 4.26 -3.86
N LYS A 28 -16.78 4.29 -2.80
CA LYS A 28 -16.40 4.86 -1.49
C LYS A 28 -15.20 4.13 -0.88
N ILE A 29 -15.25 2.80 -0.88
CA ILE A 29 -14.15 1.95 -0.38
C ILE A 29 -12.87 2.22 -1.18
N LYS A 30 -12.96 2.42 -2.50
CA LYS A 30 -11.82 2.76 -3.35
C LYS A 30 -11.25 4.15 -3.03
N ILE A 31 -12.11 5.13 -2.78
CA ILE A 31 -11.70 6.49 -2.41
C ILE A 31 -11.00 6.50 -1.05
N GLU A 32 -11.52 5.76 -0.07
CA GLU A 32 -10.95 5.68 1.28
C GLU A 32 -9.62 4.90 1.34
N ARG A 33 -9.41 3.93 0.43
CA ARG A 33 -8.16 3.15 0.34
C ARG A 33 -6.97 3.95 -0.17
N GLY A 34 -7.18 4.98 -0.99
CA GLY A 34 -6.12 5.72 -1.66
C GLY A 34 -5.19 4.85 -2.52
N TRP A 35 -4.15 5.45 -3.11
CA TRP A 35 -3.20 4.75 -3.99
C TRP A 35 -2.39 3.63 -3.30
N LEU A 36 -2.18 3.70 -1.98
CA LEU A 36 -1.44 2.71 -1.20
C LEU A 36 -2.26 1.45 -0.92
N GLY A 37 -3.58 1.58 -0.74
CA GLY A 37 -4.48 0.45 -0.52
C GLY A 37 -4.71 -0.41 -1.77
N ASP A 38 -4.48 0.13 -2.97
CA ASP A 38 -4.54 -0.61 -4.24
C ASP A 38 -3.34 -1.56 -4.43
N ILE A 39 -2.16 -1.21 -3.89
CA ILE A 39 -0.93 -2.03 -4.01
C ILE A 39 -0.89 -3.11 -2.92
N TRP A 40 -1.35 -2.81 -1.71
CA TRP A 40 -1.25 -3.73 -0.57
C TRP A 40 -2.53 -4.50 -0.23
N GLY A 41 -3.62 -4.26 -0.96
CA GLY A 41 -4.91 -4.90 -0.74
C GLY A 41 -5.60 -4.40 0.52
N ASN A 42 -6.91 -4.67 0.62
CA ASN A 42 -7.86 -4.17 1.64
C ASN A 42 -7.33 -4.21 3.09
N SER A 43 -6.50 -3.23 3.43
CA SER A 43 -5.97 -3.03 4.76
C SER A 43 -6.86 -1.99 5.41
N GLU A 44 -8.05 -2.43 5.81
CA GLU A 44 -9.04 -1.66 6.59
C GLU A 44 -8.46 -1.13 7.93
N LYS A 45 -7.20 -1.46 8.24
CA LYS A 45 -6.48 -1.03 9.42
C LYS A 45 -5.53 0.12 9.06
N ILE A 46 -5.83 1.31 9.61
CA ILE A 46 -4.94 2.48 9.67
C ILE A 46 -3.45 2.12 9.89
N PRO A 47 -3.07 1.21 10.81
CA PRO A 47 -1.65 0.91 11.04
C PRO A 47 -0.96 0.13 9.90
N ASN A 48 -1.68 -0.63 9.08
CA ASN A 48 -1.12 -1.30 7.91
C ASN A 48 -0.76 -0.28 6.82
N ASN A 49 -1.62 0.72 6.62
CA ASN A 49 -1.36 1.82 5.69
C ASN A 49 -0.14 2.65 6.13
N LEU A 50 0.01 2.86 7.45
CA LEU A 50 1.20 3.49 8.02
C LEU A 50 2.46 2.67 7.77
N ALA A 51 2.42 1.35 8.01
CA ALA A 51 3.56 0.47 7.77
C ALA A 51 3.98 0.44 6.29
N ALA A 52 3.02 0.38 5.37
CA ALA A 52 3.28 0.45 3.93
C ALA A 52 3.92 1.79 3.52
N LEU A 53 3.39 2.91 4.04
CA LEU A 53 3.95 4.24 3.81
C LEU A 53 5.38 4.36 4.37
N LEU A 54 5.65 3.75 5.53
CA LEU A 54 6.97 3.70 6.15
C LEU A 54 7.99 2.99 5.26
N ILE A 55 7.62 1.85 4.66
CA ILE A 55 8.46 1.13 3.70
C ILE A 55 8.80 2.02 2.50
N VAL A 56 7.80 2.69 1.91
CA VAL A 56 7.98 3.57 0.76
C VAL A 56 8.93 4.73 1.08
N ILE A 57 8.76 5.38 2.23
CA ILE A 57 9.63 6.48 2.68
C ILE A 57 11.06 6.00 2.89
N LEU A 58 11.25 4.85 3.52
CA LEU A 58 12.58 4.29 3.77
C LEU A 58 13.32 3.96 2.47
N ILE A 59 12.62 3.34 1.51
CA ILE A 59 13.19 3.04 0.19
C ILE A 59 13.55 4.32 -0.57
N LEU A 60 12.62 5.29 -0.62
CA LEU A 60 12.87 6.58 -1.26
C LEU A 60 14.06 7.30 -0.64
N THR A 61 14.14 7.35 0.69
CA THR A 61 15.26 7.98 1.40
C THR A 61 16.59 7.28 1.08
N GLY A 62 16.61 5.95 1.10
CA GLY A 62 17.78 5.15 0.73
C GLY A 62 18.25 5.38 -0.71
N LEU A 63 17.31 5.44 -1.65
CA LEU A 63 17.59 5.69 -3.07
C LEU A 63 18.07 7.13 -3.32
N ILE A 64 17.39 8.12 -2.77
CA ILE A 64 17.76 9.54 -2.92
C ILE A 64 19.16 9.76 -2.35
N TYR A 65 19.44 9.23 -1.16
CA TYR A 65 20.76 9.34 -0.54
C TYR A 65 21.83 8.66 -1.42
N THR A 66 21.58 7.43 -1.88
CA THR A 66 22.52 6.70 -2.74
C THR A 66 22.80 7.46 -4.04
N CYS A 67 21.77 8.09 -4.64
CA CYS A 67 21.91 8.87 -5.86
C CYS A 67 22.77 10.13 -5.63
N ILE A 68 22.50 10.90 -4.56
CA ILE A 68 23.28 12.10 -4.22
C ILE A 68 24.74 11.75 -3.94
N VAL A 69 24.98 10.71 -3.14
CA VAL A 69 26.32 10.30 -2.71
C VAL A 69 27.12 9.68 -3.84
N SER A 70 26.48 9.01 -4.80
CA SER A 70 27.16 8.44 -5.97
C SER A 70 27.88 9.48 -6.85
N GLY A 71 27.43 10.73 -6.83
CA GLY A 71 28.05 11.83 -7.56
C GLY A 71 29.11 12.61 -6.76
N MET A 72 29.34 12.27 -5.49
CA MET A 72 30.22 13.03 -4.60
C MET A 72 31.54 12.28 -4.35
N PRO A 73 32.71 12.97 -4.35
CA PRO A 73 33.99 12.33 -4.05
C PRO A 73 34.00 11.75 -2.63
N SER A 74 34.58 10.55 -2.48
CA SER A 74 34.49 9.73 -1.28
C SER A 74 34.98 10.39 0.02
N GLU A 75 35.80 11.42 -0.12
CA GLU A 75 36.39 12.20 0.98
C GLU A 75 35.39 13.12 1.70
N LYS A 76 34.23 13.39 1.09
CA LYS A 76 33.16 14.23 1.68
C LYS A 76 31.98 13.41 2.21
N ILE A 77 32.03 12.08 2.11
CA ILE A 77 30.93 11.20 2.48
C ILE A 77 31.03 10.87 3.98
N SER A 78 30.16 11.46 4.80
CA SER A 78 30.13 11.20 6.24
C SER A 78 29.51 9.85 6.61
N LEU A 79 28.62 9.30 5.78
CA LEU A 79 27.93 8.03 6.02
C LEU A 79 28.04 7.14 4.77
N GLN A 80 28.69 5.99 4.90
CA GLN A 80 28.82 5.07 3.78
C GLN A 80 27.45 4.51 3.37
N ILE A 81 27.26 4.28 2.08
CA ILE A 81 26.01 3.73 1.53
C ILE A 81 25.68 2.39 2.20
N LYS A 82 26.69 1.56 2.48
CA LYS A 82 26.52 0.28 3.16
C LYS A 82 25.93 0.43 4.56
N ASP A 83 26.38 1.41 5.33
CA ASP A 83 25.92 1.65 6.70
C ASP A 83 24.47 2.12 6.71
N LEU A 84 24.10 2.99 5.76
CA LEU A 84 22.71 3.41 5.58
C LEU A 84 21.79 2.21 5.31
N TRP A 85 22.14 1.35 4.35
CA TRP A 85 21.32 0.18 4.00
C TRP A 85 21.30 -0.86 5.12
N SER A 86 22.35 -0.96 5.93
CA SER A 86 22.37 -1.80 7.14
C SER A 86 21.37 -1.34 8.21
N ILE A 87 21.01 -0.05 8.24
CA ILE A 87 19.99 0.50 9.15
C ILE A 87 18.59 0.43 8.53
N ILE A 88 18.47 0.68 7.23
CA ILE A 88 17.19 0.70 6.53
C ILE A 88 16.60 -0.71 6.36
N SER A 89 17.45 -1.70 6.02
CA SER A 89 16.98 -3.06 5.72
C SER A 89 16.24 -3.78 6.86
N PRO A 90 16.67 -3.70 8.15
CA PRO A 90 15.93 -4.30 9.24
C PRO A 90 14.58 -3.61 9.48
N LEU A 91 14.51 -2.28 9.31
CA LEU A 91 13.27 -1.51 9.46
C LEU A 91 12.23 -1.88 8.39
N ILE A 92 12.68 -2.02 7.14
CA ILE A 92 11.83 -2.52 6.05
C ILE A 92 11.37 -3.95 6.36
N THR A 93 12.29 -4.84 6.74
CA THR A 93 11.99 -6.24 7.06
C THR A 93 10.97 -6.34 8.20
N LEU A 94 11.12 -5.53 9.24
CA LEU A 94 10.19 -5.45 10.35
C LEU A 94 8.80 -4.96 9.89
N SER A 95 8.77 -3.91 9.07
CA SER A 95 7.52 -3.34 8.56
C SER A 95 6.78 -4.31 7.64
N ILE A 96 7.52 -5.07 6.81
CA ILE A 96 6.98 -6.16 5.99
C ILE A 96 6.45 -7.29 6.89
N GLY A 97 7.24 -7.72 7.88
CA GLY A 97 6.84 -8.74 8.84
C GLY A 97 5.57 -8.35 9.60
N TYR A 98 5.44 -7.08 9.99
CA TYR A 98 4.22 -6.52 10.59
C TYR A 98 3.03 -6.60 9.63
N LEU A 99 3.22 -6.16 8.38
CA LEU A 99 2.17 -6.09 7.37
C LEU A 99 1.62 -7.46 6.96
N PHE A 100 2.46 -8.49 6.99
CA PHE A 100 2.08 -9.87 6.63
C PHE A 100 1.83 -10.80 7.84
N GLY A 101 2.21 -10.39 9.04
CA GLY A 101 2.13 -11.22 10.25
C GLY A 101 0.72 -11.38 10.86
N ASP A 102 -0.24 -10.51 10.53
CA ASP A 102 -1.54 -10.44 11.20
C ASP A 102 -2.61 -11.44 10.69
N LYS A 103 -2.21 -12.53 10.00
CA LYS A 103 -3.19 -13.49 9.43
C LYS A 103 -3.48 -14.72 10.29
N SER A 104 -2.85 -14.88 11.47
CA SER A 104 -2.87 -16.14 12.22
C SER A 104 -3.52 -16.08 13.61
N LYS A 105 -4.61 -15.30 13.81
CA LYS A 105 -5.45 -15.39 15.03
C LYS A 105 -6.95 -15.26 14.78
N LYS A 106 -7.46 -15.84 13.69
CA LYS A 106 -8.91 -16.01 13.50
C LYS A 106 -9.21 -17.43 13.03
N GLY A 107 -9.14 -18.38 13.97
CA GLY A 107 -9.37 -19.77 13.65
C GLY A 107 -9.20 -20.76 14.81
N ILE A 108 -9.56 -20.39 16.04
CA ILE A 108 -9.99 -21.37 17.07
C ILE A 108 -11.06 -20.68 17.92
N LYS A 109 -12.32 -20.82 17.50
CA LYS A 109 -13.49 -20.89 18.37
C LYS A 109 -14.43 -21.91 17.76
#